data_AF-A0A2N1C3F6-F1
#
_entry.id   AF-A0A2N1C3F6-F1
#
_cell.length_a   1.000
_cell.length_b   1.000
_cell.length_c   1.000
_cell.angle_alpha   90.00
_cell.angle_beta   90.00
_cell.angle_gamma   90.00
#
_symmetry.space_group_name_H-M   'P 1'
#
loop_
_entity.id
_entity.type
_entity.pdbx_description
1 polymer ?
#
loop_
_entity_poly.entity_id
_entity_poly.type
_entity_poly.pdbx_seq_one_letter_code
_entity_poly.pdbx_strand_id
1 'polypeptide(L)'
;MSFFWNSIATKHRKIMHNKKCSVEHCFRCMGKLQLMDEDVKSSVSFYQCTNCQSHYTLTVNKKLHDRWLMPITLVIYGVIFDKNPALRAVAIAQEFYLRDDIDLEKMITDIEQELEAPRQNLVDIFTFSYPNEAKLRVFLRQFIVELKRIKAHARN
;
A
#
# COMPACT_ATOMS: atom_id res chain seq x y z
N MET A 1 0.10 -67.84 13.49
CA MET A 1 0.57 -66.77 14.39
C MET A 1 -0.23 -65.51 14.10
N SER A 2 -1.12 -65.16 15.03
CA SER A 2 -1.82 -63.87 15.22
C SER A 2 -0.82 -62.69 15.15
N PHE A 3 -1.14 -61.44 14.82
CA PHE A 3 -2.24 -60.53 15.19
C PHE A 3 -2.46 -59.53 14.01
N PHE A 4 -3.65 -59.21 13.50
CA PHE A 4 -4.78 -58.40 14.02
C PHE A 4 -4.50 -56.90 14.31
N TRP A 5 -5.05 -56.04 13.44
CA TRP A 5 -5.65 -54.68 13.63
C TRP A 5 -4.75 -53.59 14.28
N ASN A 6 -4.76 -52.30 13.92
CA ASN A 6 -5.89 -51.46 13.54
C ASN A 6 -5.46 -50.06 13.03
N SER A 7 -6.43 -49.39 12.40
CA SER A 7 -6.56 -47.97 12.09
C SER A 7 -6.25 -46.99 13.25
N ILE A 8 -6.32 -45.68 12.96
CA ILE A 8 -6.34 -44.47 13.85
C ILE A 8 -4.98 -43.75 13.87
N ALA A 9 -4.81 -42.44 13.61
CA ALA A 9 -5.72 -41.32 13.45
C ALA A 9 -5.09 -40.23 12.59
N THR A 10 -5.87 -39.75 11.63
CA THR A 10 -5.95 -38.33 11.24
C THR A 10 -6.04 -37.47 12.50
N LYS A 11 -5.03 -36.65 12.81
CA LYS A 11 -5.10 -35.73 13.95
C LYS A 11 -4.50 -34.36 13.63
N HIS A 12 -5.42 -33.48 13.23
CA HIS A 12 -5.43 -32.04 13.46
C HIS A 12 -4.21 -31.21 13.00
N ARG A 13 -4.14 -30.93 11.70
CA ARG A 13 -3.76 -29.57 11.29
C ARG A 13 -5.03 -28.71 11.42
N LYS A 14 -5.27 -28.16 12.62
CA LYS A 14 -6.22 -27.06 12.78
C LYS A 14 -5.68 -25.92 11.94
N ILE A 15 -6.18 -25.81 10.71
CA ILE A 15 -6.17 -24.57 9.94
C ILE A 15 -6.83 -23.57 10.88
N MET A 16 -6.03 -22.71 11.48
CA MET A 16 -6.55 -21.56 12.19
C MET A 16 -7.21 -20.67 11.14
N HIS A 17 -8.48 -20.95 10.85
CA HIS A 17 -9.43 -19.96 10.39
C HIS A 17 -9.56 -18.94 11.52
N ASN A 18 -8.61 -18.01 11.59
CA ASN A 18 -8.66 -16.94 12.55
C ASN A 18 -8.81 -15.62 11.78
N LYS A 19 -10.07 -15.20 11.71
CA LYS A 19 -10.58 -13.93 11.19
C LYS A 19 -10.26 -13.62 9.73
N LYS A 20 -11.24 -13.91 8.87
CA LYS A 20 -11.49 -13.17 7.62
C LYS A 20 -11.66 -11.69 8.02
N CYS A 21 -10.56 -10.93 8.08
CA CYS A 21 -10.63 -9.47 8.06
C CYS A 21 -11.11 -9.15 6.65
N SER A 22 -12.37 -8.75 6.49
CA SER A 22 -12.98 -8.65 5.18
C SER A 22 -12.33 -7.49 4.39
N VAL A 23 -11.44 -7.85 3.48
CA VAL A 23 -10.76 -6.92 2.58
C VAL A 23 -11.67 -6.71 1.37
N GLU A 24 -12.73 -5.92 1.51
CA GLU A 24 -13.85 -6.07 0.58
C GLU A 24 -13.66 -5.31 -0.75
N HIS A 25 -13.01 -4.14 -0.75
CA HIS A 25 -13.03 -3.26 -1.92
C HIS A 25 -11.75 -2.45 -2.14
N CYS A 26 -11.48 -2.17 -3.41
CA CYS A 26 -10.41 -1.32 -3.88
C CYS A 26 -10.57 0.14 -3.42
N PHE A 27 -9.47 0.77 -2.99
CA PHE A 27 -9.47 2.18 -2.56
C PHE A 27 -9.78 3.19 -3.66
N ARG A 28 -9.59 2.84 -4.94
CA ARG A 28 -9.79 3.80 -6.07
C ARG A 28 -11.17 3.72 -6.66
N CYS A 29 -11.66 2.50 -6.91
CA CYS A 29 -12.89 2.28 -7.68
C CYS A 29 -13.96 1.50 -6.95
N MET A 30 -13.75 1.15 -5.67
CA MET A 30 -14.65 0.28 -4.89
C MET A 30 -14.88 -1.10 -5.52
N GLY A 31 -14.11 -1.47 -6.54
CA GLY A 31 -14.21 -2.78 -7.18
C GLY A 31 -13.71 -3.91 -6.28
N LYS A 32 -14.14 -5.13 -6.58
CA LYS A 32 -13.76 -6.33 -5.85
C LYS A 32 -12.25 -6.59 -5.93
N LEU A 33 -11.67 -6.92 -4.78
CA LEU A 33 -10.29 -7.36 -4.66
C LEU A 33 -10.20 -8.89 -4.82
N GLN A 34 -9.25 -9.33 -5.64
CA GLN A 34 -8.89 -10.72 -5.83
C GLN A 34 -7.58 -11.00 -5.09
N LEU A 35 -7.56 -12.07 -4.29
CA LEU A 35 -6.33 -12.58 -3.69
C LEU A 35 -5.47 -13.17 -4.81
N MET A 36 -4.22 -12.71 -4.91
CA MET A 36 -3.28 -13.14 -5.93
C MET A 36 -2.31 -14.18 -5.39
N ASP A 37 -1.76 -13.93 -4.21
CA ASP A 37 -0.73 -14.76 -3.58
C ASP A 37 -0.72 -14.54 -2.07
N GLU A 38 -0.18 -15.50 -1.34
CA GLU A 38 0.01 -15.47 0.11
C GLU A 38 1.41 -15.98 0.48
N ASP A 39 2.23 -15.10 1.04
CA ASP A 39 3.46 -15.51 1.71
C ASP A 39 3.14 -15.87 3.16
N VAL A 40 2.93 -17.17 3.38
CA VAL A 40 2.64 -17.74 4.70
C VAL A 40 3.80 -17.52 5.67
N LYS A 41 5.06 -17.49 5.20
CA LYS A 41 6.23 -17.31 6.08
C LYS A 41 6.29 -15.88 6.61
N SER A 42 6.02 -14.89 5.76
CA SER A 42 5.99 -13.48 6.18
C SER A 42 4.63 -13.02 6.68
N SER A 43 3.60 -13.86 6.63
CA SER A 43 2.23 -13.52 7.01
C SER A 43 1.67 -12.33 6.19
N VAL A 44 1.94 -12.33 4.88
CA VAL A 44 1.54 -11.29 3.94
C VAL A 44 0.64 -11.87 2.84
N SER A 45 -0.50 -11.23 2.59
CA SER A 45 -1.39 -11.53 1.47
C SER A 45 -1.34 -10.39 0.45
N PHE A 46 -1.31 -10.74 -0.83
CA PHE A 46 -1.30 -9.80 -1.95
C PHE A 46 -2.63 -9.81 -2.69
N TYR A 47 -3.16 -8.62 -2.97
CA TYR A 47 -4.44 -8.47 -3.66
C TYR A 47 -4.29 -7.60 -4.91
N GLN A 48 -5.17 -7.83 -5.89
CA GLN A 48 -5.32 -7.03 -7.09
C GLN A 48 -6.78 -6.65 -7.27
N CYS A 49 -7.05 -5.40 -7.64
CA CYS A 49 -8.38 -4.99 -8.06
C CYS A 49 -8.67 -5.51 -9.48
N THR A 50 -9.80 -6.19 -9.63
CA THR A 50 -10.24 -6.72 -10.94
C THR A 50 -10.66 -5.63 -11.93
N ASN A 51 -11.01 -4.43 -11.45
CA ASN A 51 -11.46 -3.31 -12.29
C ASN A 51 -10.30 -2.40 -12.70
N CYS A 52 -9.64 -1.74 -11.74
CA CYS A 52 -8.60 -0.75 -12.01
C CYS A 52 -7.16 -1.29 -11.90
N GLN A 53 -6.99 -2.61 -11.71
CA GLN A 53 -5.70 -3.29 -11.64
C GLN A 53 -4.74 -2.83 -10.52
N SER A 54 -5.20 -2.00 -9.59
CA SER A 54 -4.40 -1.57 -8.43
C SER A 54 -4.02 -2.74 -7.52
N HIS A 55 -2.79 -2.72 -7.00
CA HIS A 55 -2.26 -3.77 -6.14
C HIS A 55 -2.20 -3.34 -4.68
N TYR A 56 -2.44 -4.31 -3.80
CA TYR A 56 -2.51 -4.10 -2.36
C TYR A 56 -1.78 -5.20 -1.60
N THR A 57 -1.40 -4.87 -0.38
CA THR A 57 -0.75 -5.75 0.58
C THR A 57 -1.53 -5.72 1.89
N LEU A 58 -1.79 -6.89 2.47
CA LEU A 58 -2.27 -7.03 3.83
C LEU A 58 -1.26 -7.85 4.62
N THR A 59 -0.71 -7.27 5.68
CA THR A 59 0.11 -8.02 6.65
C THR A 59 -0.73 -8.35 7.87
N VAL A 60 -0.48 -9.48 8.51
CA VAL A 60 -1.14 -9.82 9.78
C VAL A 60 -0.99 -8.68 10.80
N ASN A 61 -2.10 -8.30 11.44
CA ASN A 61 -2.24 -7.18 12.37
C ASN A 61 -2.06 -5.76 11.78
N LYS A 62 -1.90 -5.62 10.46
CA LYS A 62 -1.94 -4.31 9.77
C LYS A 62 -3.22 -4.16 8.97
N LYS A 63 -3.50 -2.94 8.51
CA LYS A 63 -4.59 -2.69 7.56
C LYS A 63 -4.13 -2.99 6.13
N LEU A 64 -5.10 -3.18 5.23
CA LEU A 64 -4.81 -3.20 3.81
C LEU A 64 -4.17 -1.87 3.43
N HIS A 65 -3.08 -1.93 2.68
CA HIS A 65 -2.42 -0.75 2.14
C HIS A 65 -1.93 -1.04 0.73
N ASP A 66 -1.47 -0.02 0.04
CA ASP A 66 -0.91 -0.12 -1.29
C ASP A 66 0.32 -1.04 -1.31
N ARG A 67 0.43 -1.83 -2.37
CA ARG A 67 1.65 -2.61 -2.65
C ARG A 67 2.77 -1.68 -3.09
N TRP A 68 4.02 -2.16 -2.96
CA TRP A 68 5.19 -1.54 -3.57
C TRP A 68 4.94 -1.13 -5.02
N LEU A 69 5.55 -0.01 -5.42
CA LEU A 69 5.44 0.61 -6.75
C LEU A 69 4.06 1.22 -7.07
N MET A 70 3.13 1.24 -6.13
CA MET A 70 1.91 2.05 -6.26
C MET A 70 2.19 3.53 -5.96
N PRO A 71 1.39 4.48 -6.48
CA PRO A 71 1.69 5.92 -6.42
C PRO A 71 2.07 6.45 -5.04
N ILE A 72 1.29 6.13 -4.00
CA ILE A 72 1.56 6.58 -2.64
C ILE A 72 2.84 5.95 -2.09
N THR A 73 3.02 4.64 -2.28
CA THR A 73 4.22 3.93 -1.80
C THR A 73 5.50 4.46 -2.43
N LEU A 74 5.48 4.80 -3.72
CA LEU A 74 6.62 5.37 -4.43
C LEU A 74 7.03 6.72 -3.84
N VAL A 75 6.07 7.60 -3.61
CA VAL A 75 6.34 8.96 -3.12
C VAL A 75 6.82 8.92 -1.66
N ILE A 76 6.17 8.14 -0.80
CA ILE A 76 6.58 8.05 0.62
C ILE A 76 7.89 7.26 0.80
N TYR A 77 8.30 6.44 -0.16
CA TYR A 77 9.61 5.78 -0.14
C TYR A 77 10.75 6.82 -0.12
N GLY A 78 10.57 7.94 -0.81
CA GLY A 78 11.55 9.03 -0.85
C GLY A 78 11.79 9.73 0.50
N VAL A 79 10.99 9.43 1.54
CA VAL A 79 11.08 10.06 2.87
C VAL A 79 11.13 9.09 4.04
N ILE A 80 11.38 7.79 3.80
CA ILE A 80 11.32 6.76 4.86
C ILE A 80 12.28 6.99 6.03
N PHE A 81 13.40 7.67 5.76
CA PHE A 81 14.44 8.00 6.74
C PHE A 81 14.44 9.46 7.18
N ASP A 82 13.49 10.27 6.72
CA ASP A 82 13.46 11.71 7.01
C ASP A 82 12.73 12.04 8.31
N LYS A 83 13.38 12.82 9.18
CA LYS A 83 12.76 13.34 10.41
C LYS A 83 11.62 14.32 10.12
N ASN A 84 11.76 15.08 9.03
CA ASN A 84 10.82 16.12 8.58
C ASN A 84 10.53 15.95 7.08
N PRO A 85 9.71 14.96 6.68
CA PRO A 85 9.41 14.65 5.27
C PRO A 85 8.92 15.84 4.45
N ALA A 86 8.13 16.72 5.08
CA ALA A 86 7.61 17.96 4.50
C ALA A 86 8.68 18.80 3.78
N LEU A 87 9.89 18.89 4.34
CA LEU A 87 10.98 19.69 3.77
C LEU A 87 11.54 19.11 2.46
N ARG A 88 11.26 17.82 2.18
CA ARG A 88 11.69 17.12 0.97
C ARG A 88 10.68 17.23 -0.17
N ALA A 89 9.47 17.75 0.08
CA ALA A 89 8.37 17.75 -0.89
C ALA A 89 8.74 18.39 -2.23
N VAL A 90 9.41 19.55 -2.22
CA VAL A 90 9.83 20.26 -3.45
C VAL A 90 10.80 19.42 -4.27
N ALA A 91 11.85 18.91 -3.63
CA ALA A 91 12.89 18.13 -4.31
C ALA A 91 12.31 16.84 -4.90
N ILE A 92 11.49 16.12 -4.13
CA ILE A 92 10.85 14.88 -4.60
C ILE A 92 9.85 15.18 -5.72
N ALA A 93 9.07 16.26 -5.64
CA ALA A 93 8.18 16.65 -6.73
C ALA A 93 8.93 16.95 -8.03
N GLN A 94 10.11 17.58 -7.97
CA GLN A 94 10.98 17.80 -9.13
C GLN A 94 11.51 16.48 -9.69
N GLU A 95 11.99 15.59 -8.83
CA GLU A 95 12.46 14.26 -9.25
C GLU A 95 11.37 13.47 -9.98
N PHE A 96 10.14 13.45 -9.46
CA PHE A 96 9.02 12.78 -10.12
C PHE A 96 8.59 13.48 -11.41
N TYR A 97 8.62 14.82 -11.46
CA TYR A 97 8.26 15.55 -12.68
C TYR A 97 9.18 15.22 -13.87
N LEU A 98 10.46 14.95 -13.60
CA LEU A 98 11.46 14.63 -14.63
C LEU A 98 11.40 13.16 -15.10
N ARG A 99 10.56 12.33 -14.49
CA ARG A 99 10.42 10.91 -14.84
C ARG A 99 9.42 10.73 -15.98
N ASP A 100 9.79 9.92 -16.96
CA ASP A 100 8.96 9.52 -18.09
C ASP A 100 8.22 8.18 -17.85
N ASP A 101 8.67 7.40 -16.87
CA ASP A 101 8.15 6.07 -16.53
C ASP A 101 6.91 6.11 -15.60
N ILE A 102 6.44 7.29 -15.22
CA ILE A 102 5.34 7.46 -14.26
C ILE A 102 4.19 8.27 -14.86
N ASP A 103 2.97 7.74 -14.72
CA ASP A 103 1.75 8.52 -14.95
C ASP A 103 1.51 9.49 -13.78
N LEU A 104 1.97 10.73 -13.96
CA LEU A 104 1.84 11.79 -12.95
C LEU A 104 0.39 12.22 -12.70
N GLU A 105 -0.49 12.18 -13.71
CA GLU A 105 -1.90 12.56 -13.51
C GLU A 105 -2.62 11.52 -12.67
N LYS A 106 -2.37 10.23 -12.95
CA LYS A 106 -2.87 9.15 -12.11
C LYS A 106 -2.32 9.23 -10.70
N MET A 107 -1.03 9.50 -10.53
CA MET A 107 -0.41 9.65 -9.22
C MET A 107 -1.05 10.76 -8.39
N ILE A 108 -1.24 11.94 -9.02
CA ILE A 108 -1.91 13.07 -8.39
C ILE A 108 -3.32 12.65 -7.94
N THR A 109 -4.11 12.09 -8.86
CA THR A 109 -5.47 11.65 -8.60
C THR A 109 -5.56 10.66 -7.43
N ASP A 110 -4.73 9.62 -7.45
CA ASP A 110 -4.73 8.57 -6.42
C ASP A 110 -4.35 9.12 -5.03
N ILE A 111 -3.37 10.04 -4.96
CA ILE A 111 -2.94 10.65 -3.70
C ILE A 111 -4.01 11.62 -3.18
N GLU A 112 -4.62 12.43 -4.04
CA GLU A 112 -5.67 13.38 -3.64
C GLU A 112 -6.90 12.66 -3.08
N GLN A 113 -7.36 11.59 -3.74
CA GLN A 113 -8.47 10.76 -3.26
C GLN A 113 -8.19 10.17 -1.87
N GLU A 114 -6.96 9.70 -1.63
CA GLU A 114 -6.56 9.16 -0.33
C GLU A 114 -6.39 10.26 0.74
N LEU A 115 -6.04 11.49 0.36
CA LEU A 115 -5.97 12.62 1.30
C LEU A 115 -7.36 13.16 1.67
N GLU A 116 -8.32 13.11 0.75
CA GLU A 116 -9.70 13.53 0.97
C GLU A 116 -10.48 12.52 1.83
N ALA A 117 -10.35 11.23 1.50
CA ALA A 117 -11.00 10.14 2.21
C ALA A 117 -9.96 9.06 2.59
N PRO A 118 -9.24 9.22 3.72
CA PRO A 118 -8.20 8.29 4.13
C PRO A 118 -8.72 6.87 4.33
N ARG A 119 -8.18 5.92 3.56
CA ARG A 119 -8.54 4.50 3.65
C ARG A 119 -7.37 3.65 4.14
N GLN A 120 -6.16 4.19 4.07
CA GLN A 120 -4.93 3.51 4.43
C GLN A 120 -4.36 4.07 5.73
N ASN A 121 -3.55 3.28 6.42
CA ASN A 121 -2.64 3.78 7.44
C ASN A 121 -1.25 3.85 6.80
N LEU A 122 -0.71 5.04 6.55
CA LEU A 122 0.54 5.18 5.79
C LEU A 122 1.72 4.58 6.53
N VAL A 123 1.72 4.63 7.87
CA VAL A 123 2.78 3.99 8.68
C VAL A 123 2.79 2.46 8.59
N ASP A 124 1.72 1.84 8.07
CA ASP A 124 1.68 0.39 7.86
C ASP A 124 2.48 -0.02 6.60
N ILE A 125 2.66 0.90 5.64
CA ILE A 125 3.26 0.64 4.32
C ILE A 125 4.74 0.24 4.43
N PHE A 126 5.52 0.97 5.21
CA PHE A 126 6.95 0.73 5.42
C PHE A 126 7.31 0.75 6.91
N THR A 127 8.49 0.26 7.22
CA THR A 127 9.09 0.48 8.54
C THR A 127 9.75 1.85 8.57
N PHE A 128 9.02 2.85 9.07
CA PHE A 128 9.51 4.22 9.19
C PHE A 128 10.34 4.43 10.44
N SER A 129 11.50 5.11 10.31
CA SER A 129 12.37 5.41 11.46
C SER A 129 11.90 6.61 12.28
N TYR A 130 11.28 7.59 11.62
CA TYR A 130 10.94 8.89 12.24
C TYR A 130 9.54 9.41 11.92
N PRO A 131 9.04 9.36 10.67
CA PRO A 131 7.78 9.99 10.37
C PRO A 131 6.61 9.15 10.89
N ASN A 132 5.61 9.85 11.44
CA ASN A 132 4.34 9.27 11.84
C ASN A 132 3.27 9.59 10.78
N GLU A 133 2.07 9.06 10.97
CA GLU A 133 0.94 9.23 10.04
C GLU A 133 0.69 10.70 9.69
N ALA A 134 0.61 11.57 10.69
CA ALA A 134 0.35 13.00 10.47
C ALA A 134 1.44 13.66 9.61
N LYS A 135 2.73 13.37 9.88
CA LYS A 135 3.85 13.90 9.10
C LYS A 135 3.82 13.41 7.65
N LEU A 136 3.49 12.14 7.42
CA LEU A 136 3.38 11.58 6.07
C LEU A 136 2.24 12.24 5.29
N ARG A 137 1.09 12.48 5.93
CA ARG A 137 -0.05 13.18 5.30
C ARG A 137 0.27 14.63 4.94
N VAL A 138 0.97 15.35 5.82
CA VAL A 138 1.45 16.72 5.53
C VAL A 138 2.40 16.71 4.32
N PHE A 139 3.34 15.77 4.29
CA PHE A 139 4.24 15.61 3.17
C PHE A 139 3.52 15.32 1.85
N LEU A 140 2.57 14.37 1.83
CA LEU A 140 1.79 14.07 0.61
C LEU A 140 1.02 15.29 0.10
N ARG A 141 0.40 16.08 0.99
CA ARG A 141 -0.26 17.33 0.59
C ARG A 141 0.70 18.31 -0.07
N GLN A 142 1.87 18.51 0.53
CA GLN A 142 2.88 19.43 -0.01
C GLN A 142 3.45 18.92 -1.34
N PHE A 143 3.71 17.61 -1.45
CA PHE A 143 4.17 16.99 -2.69
C PHE A 143 3.19 17.27 -3.85
N ILE A 144 1.88 17.12 -3.62
CA ILE A 144 0.86 17.41 -4.65
C ILE A 144 0.84 18.88 -5.04
N VAL A 145 0.91 19.79 -4.07
CA VAL A 145 0.97 21.24 -4.32
C VAL A 145 2.17 21.58 -5.20
N GLU A 146 3.35 21.07 -4.84
CA GLU A 146 4.59 21.35 -5.58
C GLU A 146 4.58 20.73 -6.98
N LEU A 147 4.12 19.49 -7.11
CA LEU A 147 4.05 18.81 -8.41
C LEU A 147 3.09 19.54 -9.36
N LYS A 148 1.92 19.97 -8.88
CA LYS A 148 0.97 20.78 -9.66
C LYS A 148 1.57 22.13 -10.06
N ARG A 149 2.28 22.79 -9.13
CA ARG A 149 2.96 24.07 -9.40
C ARG A 149 3.99 23.92 -10.51
N ILE A 150 4.86 22.91 -10.45
CA ILE A 150 5.89 22.65 -11.47
C ILE A 150 5.23 22.42 -12.84
N LYS A 151 4.20 21.56 -12.90
CA LYS A 151 3.45 21.27 -14.13
C LYS A 151 2.81 22.52 -14.75
N ALA A 152 2.30 23.44 -13.93
CA ALA A 152 1.70 24.68 -14.42
C ALA A 152 2.74 25.63 -15.03
N HIS A 153 3.96 25.69 -14.47
CA HIS A 153 5.02 26.57 -14.98
C HIS A 153 5.63 26.05 -16.30
N ALA A 154 5.70 24.72 -16.47
CA ALA A 154 6.28 24.12 -17.68
C ALA A 154 5.37 24.15 -18.92
N ARG A 155 4.09 24.52 -18.76
CA ARG A 155 3.13 24.66 -19.88
C ARG A 155 3.11 26.08 -20.47
N ASN A 156 3.78 27.03 -19.83
CA ASN A 156 3.93 28.41 -20.28
C ASN A 156 5.28 28.59 -20.98
#